data_AF-A0A2T4IAX1-F1
#
_entry.id   AF-A0A2T4IAX1-F1
#
_cell.length_a   1.000
_cell.length_b   1.000
_cell.length_c   1.000
_cell.angle_alpha   90.00
_cell.angle_beta   90.00
_cell.angle_gamma   90.00
#
_symmetry.space_group_name_H-M   'P 1'
#
loop_
_entity.id
_entity.type
_entity.pdbx_description
1 polymer ?
#
loop_
_entity_poly.entity_id
_entity_poly.type
_entity_poly.pdbx_seq_one_letter_code
_entity_poly.pdbx_strand_id
1 'polypeptide(L)'
;MRRYGLIQRFLSDYSYLDPKVPDVDDIVPLPPAPLPPWDGTLRWKVEFDANVPPPLPEAAVIDDMARTKGLDPRTGRPAGQSD
;
A
#
# COMPACT_ATOMS: atom_id res chain seq x y z
N MET A 1 0.59 7.73 25.03
CA MET A 1 -0.16 7.57 23.77
C MET A 1 0.72 7.89 22.56
N ARG A 2 1.63 6.99 22.15
CA ARG A 2 2.40 7.18 20.91
C ARG A 2 2.34 5.96 19.98
N ARG A 3 2.45 4.73 20.48
CA ARG A 3 2.48 3.52 19.64
C ARG A 3 1.20 3.25 18.85
N TYR A 4 0.06 3.17 19.55
CA TYR A 4 -1.23 2.97 18.89
C TYR A 4 -1.53 4.04 17.83
N GLY A 5 -1.16 5.31 18.08
CA GLY A 5 -1.32 6.37 17.10
C GLY A 5 -0.42 6.21 15.87
N LEU A 6 0.84 5.78 16.05
CA LEU A 6 1.74 5.47 14.94
C LEU A 6 1.24 4.28 14.11
N ILE A 7 0.80 3.21 14.77
CA ILE A 7 0.22 2.03 14.11
C ILE A 7 -1.06 2.42 13.36
N GLN A 8 -1.97 3.18 13.98
CA GLN A 8 -3.21 3.64 13.33
C GLN A 8 -2.92 4.52 12.10
N ARG A 9 -1.96 5.45 12.21
CA ARG A 9 -1.56 6.29 11.07
C ARG A 9 -0.98 5.43 9.96
N PHE A 10 -0.10 4.49 10.28
CA PHE A 10 0.45 3.55 9.32
C PHE A 10 -0.64 2.76 8.59
N LEU A 11 -1.56 2.15 9.33
CA LEU A 11 -2.66 1.37 8.75
C LEU A 11 -3.57 2.23 7.87
N SER A 12 -3.78 3.50 8.24
CA SER A 12 -4.53 4.46 7.41
C SER A 12 -3.79 4.79 6.12
N ASP A 13 -2.51 5.16 6.22
CA ASP A 13 -1.65 5.60 5.11
C ASP A 13 -1.45 4.48 4.09
N TYR A 14 -1.40 3.21 4.53
CA TYR A 14 -1.19 2.04 3.67
C TYR A 14 -2.47 1.23 3.40
N SER A 15 -3.66 1.68 3.84
CA SER A 15 -4.92 0.93 3.78
C SER A 15 -5.24 0.31 2.40
N TYR A 16 -4.86 0.97 1.31
CA TYR A 16 -5.04 0.51 -0.07
C TYR A 16 -4.20 -0.72 -0.45
N LEU A 17 -3.24 -1.11 0.40
CA LEU A 17 -2.36 -2.28 0.24
C LEU A 17 -2.70 -3.41 1.22
N ASP A 18 -3.80 -3.29 1.97
CA ASP A 18 -4.23 -4.25 2.99
C ASP A 18 -3.11 -4.66 3.99
N PRO A 19 -2.50 -3.69 4.70
CA PRO A 19 -1.34 -3.94 5.53
C PRO A 19 -1.68 -4.83 6.72
N LYS A 20 -0.72 -5.69 7.10
CA LYS A 20 -0.85 -6.58 8.26
C LYS A 20 0.15 -6.21 9.35
N VAL A 21 -0.20 -6.49 10.61
CA VAL A 21 0.67 -6.27 11.78
C VAL A 21 0.87 -7.58 12.53
N PRO A 22 1.54 -8.58 11.93
CA PRO A 22 1.72 -9.89 12.56
C PRO A 22 2.67 -9.86 13.76
N ASP A 23 3.39 -8.76 13.97
CA ASP A 23 4.32 -8.43 15.05
C ASP A 23 3.68 -7.52 16.13
N VAL A 24 2.34 -7.41 16.16
CA VAL A 24 1.64 -6.50 17.08
C VAL A 24 1.94 -6.81 18.55
N ASP A 25 2.04 -8.09 18.92
CA ASP A 25 2.32 -8.50 20.30
C ASP A 25 3.76 -8.18 20.71
N ASP A 26 4.70 -8.19 19.77
CA ASP A 26 6.10 -7.79 20.00
C ASP A 26 6.22 -6.27 20.19
N ILE A 27 5.35 -5.48 19.56
CA ILE A 27 5.38 -4.02 19.62
C ILE A 27 4.56 -3.50 20.81
N VAL A 28 3.42 -4.12 21.07
CA VAL A 28 2.46 -3.70 22.11
C VAL A 28 1.94 -4.94 22.85
N PRO A 29 2.76 -5.53 23.74
CA PRO A 29 2.32 -6.69 24.52
C PRO A 29 1.17 -6.31 25.45
N LEU A 30 0.34 -7.30 25.77
CA LEU A 30 -0.77 -7.10 26.71
C LEU A 30 -0.26 -6.74 28.11
N PRO A 31 -0.94 -5.83 28.83
CA PRO A 31 -0.56 -5.49 30.20
C PRO A 31 -0.65 -6.71 31.13
N PRO A 32 0.23 -6.80 32.15
CA PRO A 32 1.08 -5.73 32.70
C PRO A 32 2.48 -5.63 32.06
N ALA A 33 2.75 -6.35 30.96
CA ALA A 33 4.08 -6.35 30.35
C ALA A 33 4.53 -4.91 29.98
N PRO A 34 5.79 -4.54 30.28
CA PRO A 34 6.31 -3.24 29.87
C PRO A 34 6.44 -3.20 28.35
N LEU A 35 6.28 -2.01 27.78
CA LEU A 35 6.46 -1.80 26.35
C LEU A 35 7.95 -1.96 25.98
N PRO A 36 8.32 -2.92 25.12
CA PRO A 36 9.72 -3.15 24.72
C PRO A 36 10.20 -2.00 23.84
N PRO A 37 11.49 -1.68 23.72
CA PRO A 37 11.98 -0.67 22.78
C PRO A 37 11.46 -0.93 21.35
N TRP A 38 11.04 0.12 20.66
CA TRP A 38 10.52 0.02 19.30
C TRP A 38 10.90 1.28 18.53
N ASP A 39 11.41 1.10 17.31
CA ASP A 39 11.92 2.13 16.42
C ASP A 39 10.82 2.84 15.61
N GLY A 40 9.59 2.32 15.65
CA GLY A 40 8.46 2.85 14.89
C GLY A 40 8.22 2.13 13.56
N THR A 41 8.97 1.07 13.26
CA THR A 41 8.84 0.32 12.00
C THR A 41 8.00 -0.95 12.21
N LEU A 42 7.16 -1.28 11.23
CA LEU A 42 6.44 -2.57 11.20
C LEU A 42 7.16 -3.56 10.28
N ARG A 43 7.16 -4.84 10.63
CA ARG A 43 7.74 -5.90 9.77
C ARG A 43 7.18 -5.85 8.35
N TRP A 44 5.88 -5.63 8.21
CA TRP A 44 5.22 -5.50 6.90
C TRP A 44 5.83 -4.39 6.03
N LYS A 45 6.27 -3.26 6.63
CA LYS A 45 6.87 -2.17 5.86
C LYS A 45 8.23 -2.55 5.29
N VAL A 46 9.03 -3.26 6.09
CA VAL A 46 10.34 -3.76 5.66
C VAL A 46 10.17 -4.76 4.52
N GLU A 47 9.23 -5.69 4.65
CA GLU A 47 8.91 -6.68 3.62
C GLU A 47 8.37 -6.02 2.34
N PHE A 48 7.49 -5.03 2.49
CA PHE A 48 6.93 -4.28 1.37
C PHE A 48 8.01 -3.51 0.60
N ASP A 49 8.92 -2.82 1.29
CA ASP A 49 10.02 -2.07 0.66
C ASP A 49 11.05 -2.97 -0.01
N ALA A 50 11.24 -4.18 0.52
CA ALA A 50 12.10 -5.19 -0.08
C ALA A 50 11.46 -5.90 -1.27
N ASN A 51 10.14 -5.77 -1.47
CA ASN A 51 9.42 -6.47 -2.52
C ASN A 51 9.71 -5.86 -3.89
N VAL A 52 10.02 -6.71 -4.88
CA VAL A 52 10.23 -6.28 -6.26
C VAL A 52 8.86 -6.25 -6.95
N PRO A 53 8.41 -5.09 -7.47
CA PRO A 53 7.14 -5.03 -8.18
C PRO A 53 7.18 -5.92 -9.43
N PRO A 54 6.05 -6.51 -9.85
CA PRO A 54 6.00 -7.28 -11.08
C PRO A 54 6.40 -6.39 -12.27
N PRO A 55 6.91 -6.99 -13.37
CA PRO A 55 7.19 -6.24 -14.58
C PRO A 55 5.91 -5.55 -15.07
N LEU A 56 6.07 -4.37 -15.67
CA LEU A 56 4.95 -3.69 -16.30
C LEU A 56 4.36 -4.59 -17.41
N PRO A 57 3.04 -4.59 -17.59
CA PRO A 57 2.43 -5.27 -18.73
C PRO A 57 2.90 -4.63 -20.04
N GLU A 58 2.82 -5.39 -21.13
CA GLU A 58 3.17 -4.89 -22.46
C GLU A 58 2.26 -3.71 -22.85
N ALA A 59 2.81 -2.75 -23.61
CA ALA A 59 2.07 -1.56 -24.04
C ALA A 59 0.77 -1.91 -24.79
N ALA A 60 0.77 -2.99 -25.57
CA ALA A 60 -0.43 -3.47 -26.28
C ALA A 60 -1.58 -3.85 -25.33
N VAL A 61 -1.26 -4.45 -24.17
CA VAL A 61 -2.24 -4.80 -23.14
C VAL A 61 -2.81 -3.55 -22.48
N ILE A 62 -1.95 -2.57 -22.20
CA ILE A 62 -2.38 -1.28 -21.63
C ILE A 62 -3.32 -0.56 -22.60
N ASP A 63 -2.98 -0.53 -23.89
CA ASP A 63 -3.81 0.12 -24.90
C ASP A 63 -5.16 -0.57 -25.10
N ASP A 64 -5.17 -1.91 -25.08
CA ASP A 64 -6.40 -2.70 -25.17
C ASP A 64 -7.32 -2.44 -23.96
N MET A 65 -6.75 -2.40 -22.76
CA MET A 65 -7.48 -2.03 -21.54
C MET A 65 -8.06 -0.61 -21.62
N ALA A 66 -7.26 0.35 -22.11
CA ALA A 66 -7.71 1.73 -22.30
C ALA A 66 -8.90 1.80 -23.26
N ARG A 67 -8.79 1.18 -24.44
CA ARG A 67 -9.88 1.10 -25.42
C ARG A 67 -11.12 0.42 -24.85
N THR A 68 -10.95 -0.69 -24.13
CA THR A 68 -12.04 -1.43 -23.47
C THR A 68 -12.77 -0.58 -22.42
N LYS A 69 -12.06 0.31 -21.74
CA LYS A 69 -12.64 1.28 -20.78
C LYS A 69 -13.15 2.56 -21.44
N GLY A 70 -13.16 2.64 -22.78
CA GLY A 70 -13.59 3.84 -23.51
C GLY A 70 -12.64 5.02 -23.34
N LEU A 71 -11.35 4.75 -23.13
CA LEU A 71 -10.29 5.75 -22.98
C LEU A 71 -9.40 5.77 -24.22
N ASP A 72 -8.89 6.96 -24.55
CA ASP A 72 -7.82 7.13 -25.52
C ASP A 72 -6.49 6.60 -24.91
N PRO A 73 -5.82 5.61 -25.51
CA PRO A 73 -4.62 5.00 -24.93
C PRO A 73 -3.43 5.95 -24.73
N ARG A 74 -3.36 7.02 -25.52
CA ARG A 74 -2.24 7.98 -25.48
C ARG A 74 -2.45 9.01 -24.38
N THR A 75 -3.69 9.38 -24.08
CA THR A 75 -4.03 10.50 -23.18
C THR A 75 -4.73 10.07 -21.89
N GLY A 76 -5.31 8.87 -21.86
CA GLY A 76 -6.14 8.39 -20.76
C GLY A 76 -7.49 9.11 -20.62
N ARG A 77 -7.83 10.02 -21.55
CA ARG A 77 -9.10 10.77 -21.54
C ARG A 77 -10.24 9.93 -22.15
N PRO A 78 -11.51 10.21 -21.82
CA PRO A 78 -12.64 9.56 -22.46
C PRO A 78 -12.59 9.73 -23.98
N ALA A 79 -12.67 8.61 -24.71
CA ALA A 79 -12.71 8.59 -26.16
C ALA A 79 -14.04 9.21 -26.63
N GLY A 80 -14.01 10.48 -27.00
CA GLY A 80 -15.18 11.23 -27.45
C GLY A 80 -15.36 12.62 -26.81
N GLN A 81 -14.54 13.00 -25.83
CA GLN A 81 -14.43 14.42 -25.45
C GLN A 81 -13.58 15.13 -26.50
N SER A 82 -14.23 15.81 -27.44
CA SER A 82 -13.62 16.88 -28.21
C SER A 82 -13.35 18.06 -27.27
N ASP A 83 -12.11 18.57 -27.27
CA ASP A 83 -11.73 19.84 -26.61
C ASP A 83 -12.58 21.01 -27.13
#